data_AF-A0A950AHR9-F1
#
_entry.id   AF-A0A950AHR9-F1
#
_cell.length_a   1.000
_cell.length_b   1.000
_cell.length_c   1.000
_cell.angle_alpha   90.00
_cell.angle_beta   90.00
_cell.angle_gamma   90.00
#
_symmetry.space_group_name_H-M   'P 1'
#
loop_
_entity.id
_entity.type
_entity.pdbx_description
1 polymer ?
#
loop_
_entity_poly.entity_id
_entity_poly.type
_entity_poly.pdbx_seq_one_letter_code
_entity_poly.pdbx_strand_id
1 'polypeptide(L)'
;MTLRSGHIAKTISVSDQFVTSEVGKLVKKAIVEKTPDPADRRSVLLNLTAKGRNLLRELGPLRRESNDLMYRSLTGERAALLQEIMDTLIGDAEIALYELDAPHRRGQKAPTAASDDKTGAGVVAVPRERA
;
A
#
# COMPACT_ATOMS: atom_id res chain seq x y z
N MET A 1 0.66 -15.28 -5.52
CA MET A 1 0.12 -13.91 -5.36
C MET A 1 0.45 -13.14 -6.61
N THR A 2 -0.57 -12.59 -7.25
CA THR A 2 -0.46 -11.86 -8.53
C THR A 2 -1.01 -10.46 -8.31
N LEU A 3 -0.26 -9.43 -8.70
CA LEU A 3 -0.66 -8.03 -8.53
C LEU A 3 -0.53 -7.27 -9.85
N ARG A 4 -1.38 -6.28 -10.05
CA ARG A 4 -1.25 -5.31 -11.16
C ARG A 4 -0.31 -4.17 -10.75
N SER A 5 0.52 -3.70 -11.68
CA SER A 5 1.50 -2.64 -11.38
C SER A 5 0.83 -1.33 -10.91
N GLY A 6 -0.26 -0.90 -11.56
CA GLY A 6 -0.99 0.31 -11.15
C GLY A 6 -1.67 0.17 -9.78
N HIS A 7 -2.03 -1.05 -9.37
CA HIS A 7 -2.55 -1.29 -8.02
C HIS A 7 -1.45 -1.07 -6.96
N ILE A 8 -0.21 -1.46 -7.24
CA ILE A 8 0.91 -1.24 -6.31
C ILE A 8 1.13 0.25 -6.09
N ALA A 9 1.22 1.05 -7.16
CA ALA A 9 1.46 2.49 -7.08
C ALA A 9 0.43 3.19 -6.19
N LYS A 10 -0.85 2.87 -6.37
CA LYS A 10 -1.95 3.39 -5.56
C LYS A 10 -1.85 2.95 -4.10
N THR A 11 -1.56 1.68 -3.83
CA THR A 11 -1.53 1.12 -2.47
C THR A 11 -0.37 1.66 -1.62
N ILE A 12 0.76 2.01 -2.23
CA ILE A 12 1.93 2.55 -1.51
C ILE A 12 2.12 4.06 -1.70
N SER A 13 1.16 4.75 -2.34
CA SER A 13 1.16 6.19 -2.60
C SER A 13 2.45 6.72 -3.25
N VAL A 14 2.93 6.03 -4.29
CA VAL A 14 4.09 6.47 -5.10
C VAL A 14 3.72 6.56 -6.58
N SER A 15 4.57 7.18 -7.40
CA SER A 15 4.32 7.32 -8.84
C SER A 15 4.43 6.00 -9.60
N ASP A 16 3.69 5.88 -10.70
CA ASP A 16 3.75 4.72 -11.61
C ASP A 16 5.16 4.53 -12.21
N GLN A 17 5.88 5.61 -12.48
CA GLN A 17 7.26 5.55 -12.97
C GLN A 17 8.20 4.95 -11.92
N PHE A 18 8.02 5.30 -10.63
CA PHE A 18 8.80 4.73 -9.54
C PHE A 18 8.54 3.23 -9.43
N VAL A 19 7.27 2.80 -9.41
CA VAL A 19 6.93 1.36 -9.39
C VAL A 19 7.53 0.65 -10.59
N THR A 20 7.43 1.22 -11.79
CA THR A 20 7.98 0.62 -13.02
C THR A 20 9.50 0.41 -12.92
N SER A 21 10.22 1.40 -12.40
CA SER A 21 11.66 1.32 -12.14
C SER A 21 12.00 0.20 -11.15
N GLU A 22 11.35 0.18 -9.99
CA GLU A 22 11.65 -0.80 -8.94
C GLU A 22 11.28 -2.22 -9.36
N VAL A 23 10.13 -2.41 -10.00
CA VAL A 23 9.73 -3.69 -10.57
C VAL A 23 10.74 -4.13 -11.64
N GLY A 24 11.23 -3.21 -12.47
CA GLY A 24 12.30 -3.49 -13.45
C GLY A 24 13.56 -4.06 -12.79
N LYS A 25 13.98 -3.51 -11.65
CA LYS A 25 15.11 -4.04 -10.87
C LYS A 25 14.83 -5.44 -10.31
N LEU A 26 13.62 -5.67 -9.80
CA LEU A 26 13.21 -6.97 -9.27
C LEU A 26 13.12 -8.06 -10.35
N VAL A 27 12.70 -7.69 -11.56
CA VAL A 27 12.69 -8.58 -12.74
C VAL A 27 14.12 -8.93 -13.14
N LYS A 28 15.02 -7.94 -13.23
CA LYS A 28 16.45 -8.19 -13.52
C LYS A 28 17.11 -9.14 -12.52
N LYS A 29 16.66 -9.11 -11.26
CA LYS A 29 17.14 -10.02 -10.20
C LYS A 29 16.43 -11.39 -10.18
N ALA A 30 15.50 -11.63 -11.11
CA ALA A 30 14.64 -12.83 -11.17
C ALA A 30 13.83 -13.09 -9.89
N ILE A 31 13.45 -12.02 -9.17
CA ILE A 31 12.61 -12.08 -7.96
C ILE A 31 11.12 -11.97 -8.35
N VAL A 32 10.83 -11.16 -9.36
CA VAL A 32 9.50 -10.94 -9.93
C VAL A 32 9.53 -11.28 -11.41
N GLU A 33 8.42 -11.75 -11.95
CA GLU A 33 8.18 -11.90 -13.38
C GLU A 33 6.95 -11.11 -13.83
N LYS A 34 6.96 -10.69 -15.10
CA LYS A 34 5.89 -9.93 -15.75
C LYS A 34 5.18 -10.83 -16.75
N THR A 35 3.86 -10.93 -16.66
CA THR A 35 3.02 -11.59 -17.65
C THR A 35 1.97 -10.62 -18.19
N PRO A 36 1.67 -10.63 -19.51
CA PRO A 36 0.54 -9.85 -20.04
C PRO A 36 -0.76 -10.25 -19.34
N ASP A 37 -1.61 -9.28 -19.03
CA ASP A 37 -2.95 -9.60 -18.53
C ASP A 37 -3.82 -10.11 -19.70
N PRO A 38 -4.36 -11.34 -19.64
CA PRO A 38 -5.19 -11.88 -20.72
C PRO A 38 -6.53 -11.15 -20.88
N ALA A 39 -7.01 -10.45 -19.85
CA ALA A 39 -8.25 -9.65 -19.90
C ALA A 39 -8.02 -8.23 -20.43
N ASP A 40 -6.80 -7.69 -20.29
CA ASP A 40 -6.43 -6.37 -20.79
C ASP A 40 -4.95 -6.34 -21.21
N ARG A 41 -4.70 -6.36 -22.52
CA ARG A 41 -3.33 -6.35 -23.07
C ARG A 41 -2.54 -5.08 -22.76
N ARG A 42 -3.19 -4.00 -22.30
CA ARG A 42 -2.50 -2.77 -21.86
C ARG A 42 -1.98 -2.88 -20.42
N SER A 43 -2.40 -3.91 -19.69
CA SER A 43 -2.04 -4.18 -18.30
C SER A 43 -1.02 -5.31 -18.18
N VAL A 44 -0.19 -5.24 -17.14
CA VAL A 44 0.81 -6.28 -16.81
C VAL A 44 0.53 -6.83 -15.42
N LEU A 45 0.55 -8.15 -15.32
CA LEU A 45 0.50 -8.90 -14.08
C LEU A 45 1.92 -9.17 -13.57
N LEU A 46 2.12 -8.98 -12.27
CA LEU A 46 3.36 -9.22 -11.57
C LEU A 46 3.19 -10.45 -10.69
N ASN A 47 4.11 -11.40 -10.84
CA ASN A 47 4.16 -12.62 -10.04
C ASN A 47 5.52 -12.74 -9.36
N LEU A 48 5.54 -13.27 -8.15
CA LEU A 48 6.80 -13.69 -7.53
C LEU A 48 7.28 -14.96 -8.22
N THR A 49 8.57 -15.02 -8.53
CA THR A 49 9.22 -16.27 -8.94
C THR A 49 9.37 -17.20 -7.74
N ALA A 50 9.80 -18.46 -7.98
CA ALA A 50 10.17 -19.35 -6.89
C ALA A 50 11.28 -18.76 -6.01
N LYS A 51 12.29 -18.12 -6.62
CA LYS A 51 13.35 -17.39 -5.93
C LYS A 51 12.79 -16.25 -5.06
N GLY A 52 11.86 -15.45 -5.61
CA GLY A 52 11.24 -14.36 -4.86
C GLY A 52 10.43 -14.85 -3.65
N ARG A 53 9.70 -15.96 -3.81
CA ARG A 53 8.96 -16.58 -2.68
C ARG A 53 9.90 -17.09 -1.58
N ASN A 54 11.01 -17.73 -1.96
CA ASN A 54 12.01 -18.19 -0.99
C ASN A 54 12.66 -17.02 -0.25
N LEU A 55 13.03 -15.95 -0.96
CA LEU A 55 13.60 -14.75 -0.36
C LEU A 55 12.65 -14.10 0.66
N LEU A 56 11.34 -14.04 0.36
CA LEU A 56 10.36 -13.54 1.33
C LEU A 56 10.22 -14.45 2.55
N ARG A 57 10.35 -15.76 2.37
CA ARG A 57 10.33 -16.73 3.49
C ARG A 57 11.53 -16.54 4.41
N GLU A 58 12.71 -16.32 3.83
CA GLU A 58 13.95 -16.06 4.58
C GLU A 58 13.93 -14.69 5.28
N LEU A 59 13.39 -13.66 4.62
CA LEU A 59 13.34 -12.31 5.17
C LEU A 59 12.26 -12.13 6.25
N GLY A 60 11.20 -12.93 6.20
CA GLY A 60 10.05 -12.82 7.09
C GLY A 60 10.39 -12.78 8.59
N PRO A 61 11.20 -13.73 9.12
CA PRO A 61 11.63 -13.73 10.52
C PRO A 61 12.43 -12.48 10.90
N LEU A 62 13.44 -12.10 10.09
CA LEU A 62 14.27 -10.93 10.36
C LEU A 62 13.44 -9.63 10.39
N ARG A 63 12.49 -9.51 9.47
CA ARG A 63 11.55 -8.37 9.44
C ARG A 63 10.67 -8.34 10.68
N ARG A 64 10.17 -9.50 11.12
CA ARG A 64 9.34 -9.60 12.33
C ARG A 64 10.14 -9.17 13.56
N GLU A 65 11.33 -9.72 13.76
CA GLU A 65 12.21 -9.36 14.88
C GLU A 65 12.53 -7.86 14.88
N SER A 66 12.90 -7.31 13.72
CA SER A 66 13.19 -5.89 13.58
C SER A 66 11.97 -5.02 13.93
N ASN A 67 10.79 -5.38 13.44
CA ASN A 67 9.54 -4.68 13.74
C ASN A 67 9.17 -4.79 15.22
N ASP A 68 9.32 -5.97 15.82
CA ASP A 68 9.00 -6.19 17.23
C ASP A 68 9.91 -5.34 18.12
N LEU A 69 11.19 -5.19 17.78
CA LEU A 69 12.13 -4.32 18.49
C LEU A 69 11.82 -2.83 18.29
N MET A 70 11.61 -2.41 17.03
CA MET A 70 11.36 -1.02 16.66
C MET A 70 10.03 -0.50 17.21
N TYR A 71 9.00 -1.35 17.20
CA TYR A 71 7.63 -0.98 17.57
C TYR A 71 7.19 -1.59 18.90
N ARG A 72 8.11 -2.08 19.75
CA ARG A 72 7.79 -2.77 21.02
C ARG A 72 6.82 -2.01 21.94
N SER A 73 6.84 -0.67 21.88
CA SER A 73 5.99 0.19 22.71
C SER A 73 4.58 0.41 22.12
N LEU A 74 4.36 0.05 20.85
CA LEU A 74 3.05 0.08 20.20
C LEU A 74 2.27 -1.18 20.55
N THR A 75 1.73 -1.22 21.77
CA THR A 75 0.70 -2.21 22.15
C THR A 75 -0.52 -2.08 21.24
N GLY A 76 -1.42 -3.07 21.24
CA GLY A 76 -2.61 -3.06 20.38
C GLY A 76 -3.44 -1.78 20.52
N GLU A 77 -3.65 -1.29 21.73
CA GLU A 77 -4.36 -0.03 22.01
C GLU A 77 -3.61 1.20 21.50
N ARG A 78 -2.29 1.28 21.72
CA ARG A 78 -1.47 2.40 21.26
C ARG A 78 -1.36 2.45 19.74
N ALA A 79 -1.29 1.27 19.10
CA ALA A 79 -1.30 1.14 17.65
C ALA A 79 -2.64 1.59 17.06
N ALA A 80 -3.76 1.20 17.68
CA ALA A 80 -5.10 1.63 17.26
C ALA A 80 -5.27 3.15 17.38
N LEU A 81 -4.84 3.75 18.50
CA LEU A 81 -4.88 5.20 18.68
C LEU A 81 -3.98 5.93 17.66
N LEU A 82 -2.76 5.43 17.45
CA LEU A 82 -1.86 6.00 16.43
C LEU A 82 -2.49 5.94 15.04
N GLN A 83 -3.14 4.82 14.71
CA GLN A 83 -3.86 4.67 13.44
C GLN A 83 -4.98 5.71 13.31
N GLU A 84 -5.82 5.86 14.32
CA GLU A 84 -6.91 6.85 14.32
C GLU A 84 -6.40 8.29 14.11
N ILE A 85 -5.31 8.66 14.80
CA ILE A 85 -4.68 9.97 14.64
C ILE A 85 -4.13 10.15 13.22
N MET A 86 -3.44 9.15 12.68
CA MET A 86 -2.87 9.21 11.34
C MET A 86 -3.96 9.30 10.27
N ASP A 87 -5.04 8.54 10.38
CA ASP A 87 -6.17 8.56 9.45
C ASP A 87 -6.85 9.94 9.45
N THR A 88 -7.03 10.54 10.64
CA THR A 88 -7.55 11.91 10.79
C THR A 88 -6.64 12.93 10.12
N LEU A 89 -5.33 12.87 10.39
CA LEU A 89 -4.35 13.81 9.82
C LEU A 89 -4.25 13.70 8.29
N ILE A 90 -4.38 12.49 7.73
CA ILE A 90 -4.41 12.27 6.28
C ILE A 90 -5.65 12.95 5.69
N GLY A 91 -6.84 12.74 6.27
CA GLY A 91 -8.07 13.39 5.81
C GLY A 91 -7.99 14.92 5.88
N ASP A 92 -7.45 15.46 6.98
CA ASP A 92 -7.25 16.90 7.13
C ASP A 92 -6.27 17.46 6.08
N ALA A 93 -5.19 16.72 5.78
CA ALA A 93 -4.21 17.13 4.76
C ALA A 93 -4.81 17.14 3.35
N GLU A 94 -5.66 16.16 3.01
CA GLU A 94 -6.36 16.12 1.73
C GLU A 94 -7.31 17.32 1.56
N ILE A 95 -8.05 17.68 2.62
CA ILE A 95 -8.91 18.86 2.65
C ILE A 95 -8.07 20.13 2.47
N ALA A 96 -6.98 20.26 3.23
CA ALA A 96 -6.12 21.42 3.19
C ALA A 96 -5.51 21.63 1.79
N LEU A 97 -5.04 20.56 1.13
CA LEU A 97 -4.52 20.62 -0.24
C LEU A 97 -5.59 21.11 -1.23
N TYR A 98 -6.82 20.58 -1.15
CA TYR A 98 -7.92 21.04 -2.00
C TYR A 98 -8.26 22.52 -1.79
N GLU A 99 -8.30 22.98 -0.54
CA GLU A 99 -8.58 24.39 -0.23
C GLU A 99 -7.44 25.33 -0.66
N LEU A 100 -6.19 24.87 -0.65
CA LEU A 100 -5.04 25.65 -1.11
C LEU A 100 -4.97 25.73 -2.64
N ASP A 101 -5.34 24.67 -3.35
CA ASP A 101 -5.41 24.64 -4.82
C ASP A 101 -6.62 25.39 -5.38
N ALA A 102 -7.71 25.50 -4.60
CA ALA A 102 -8.93 26.23 -4.97
C ALA A 102 -9.41 27.18 -3.86
N PRO A 103 -8.66 28.26 -3.56
CA PRO A 103 -8.94 29.14 -2.42
C PRO A 103 -10.31 29.85 -2.49
N HIS A 104 -10.88 29.97 -3.69
CA HIS A 104 -12.22 30.51 -3.95
C HIS A 104 -13.37 29.55 -3.58
N ARG A 105 -13.07 28.30 -3.19
CA ARG A 105 -14.04 27.27 -2.77
C ARG A 105 -13.90 26.86 -1.29
N ARG A 106 -13.16 27.62 -0.47
CA ARG A 106 -13.03 27.37 0.98
C ARG A 106 -14.39 27.21 1.66
N GLY A 107 -14.50 26.20 2.53
CA GLY A 107 -15.74 25.88 3.25
C GLY A 107 -16.82 25.18 2.42
N GLN A 108 -16.58 24.85 1.15
CA GLN A 108 -17.47 24.02 0.33
C GLN A 108 -16.95 22.57 0.27
N LYS A 109 -17.84 21.58 0.37
CA LYS A 109 -17.47 20.16 0.23
C LYS A 109 -16.87 19.89 -1.16
N ALA A 110 -15.72 19.22 -1.20
CA ALA A 110 -15.12 18.75 -2.44
C ALA A 110 -16.07 17.76 -3.15
N PRO A 111 -16.25 17.84 -4.50
CA PRO A 111 -17.15 16.95 -5.24
C PRO A 111 -16.82 15.46 -5.03
N THR A 112 -15.55 15.14 -4.83
CA THR A 112 -15.04 13.77 -4.64
C THR A 112 -15.42 13.19 -3.27
N ALA A 113 -15.70 14.02 -2.26
CA ALA A 113 -16.11 13.55 -0.93
C ALA A 113 -17.59 13.11 -0.87
N ALA A 114 -18.34 13.22 -1.97
CA ALA A 114 -19.75 12.86 -2.03
C ALA A 114 -20.02 11.42 -2.52
N SER A 115 -19.01 10.68 -2.99
CA SER A 115 -19.22 9.36 -3.62
C SER A 115 -18.66 8.14 -2.88
N ASP A 116 -17.90 8.30 -1.81
CA ASP A 116 -17.15 7.18 -1.23
C ASP A 116 -17.75 6.63 0.09
N ASP A 117 -19.05 6.83 0.28
CA ASP A 117 -19.82 5.98 1.20
C ASP A 117 -20.05 4.62 0.51
N LYS A 118 -19.42 3.58 1.07
CA LYS A 118 -19.38 2.16 0.63
C LYS A 118 -18.19 1.79 -0.27
N THR A 119 -17.06 1.46 0.35
CA THR A 119 -16.42 0.14 0.18
C THR A 119 -15.46 -0.08 1.34
N GLY A 120 -15.88 -0.87 2.33
CA GLY A 120 -14.98 -1.41 3.34
C GLY A 120 -13.95 -2.32 2.66
N ALA A 121 -12.72 -1.83 2.50
CA ALA A 121 -11.59 -2.63 2.06
C ALA A 121 -10.90 -3.18 3.30
N GLY A 122 -10.96 -4.50 3.43
CA GLY A 122 -10.54 -5.24 4.61
C GLY A 122 -9.08 -4.95 4.99
N VAL A 123 -8.90 -4.68 6.28
CA VAL A 123 -7.63 -4.84 6.97
C VAL A 123 -7.12 -6.25 6.65
N VAL A 124 -6.01 -6.32 5.92
CA VAL A 124 -5.27 -7.57 5.75
C VAL A 124 -4.73 -7.95 7.12
N ALA A 125 -5.52 -8.76 7.85
CA ALA A 125 -5.10 -9.38 9.08
C ALA A 125 -3.88 -10.25 8.77
N VAL A 126 -2.72 -9.86 9.29
CA VAL A 126 -1.55 -10.74 9.33
C VAL A 126 -1.90 -11.86 10.31
N PRO A 127 -2.00 -13.14 9.88
CA PRO A 127 -2.36 -14.21 10.78
C PRO A 127 -1.28 -14.34 11.85
N ARG A 128 -1.67 -14.19 13.12
CA ARG A 128 -0.87 -14.68 14.24
C ARG A 128 -1.15 -16.18 14.32
N GLU A 129 -0.37 -16.99 13.59
CA GLU A 129 -0.28 -18.42 13.88
C GLU A 129 0.26 -18.57 15.31
N ARG A 130 -0.60 -19.12 16.18
CA ARG A 130 -0.22 -19.64 17.49
C ARG A 130 0.48 -20.98 17.27
N ALA A 131 1.44 -21.26 18.15
CA ALA A 131 2.12 -22.55 18.29
C ALA A 131 1.15 -23.73 18.40
#